data_AF-A0A8J8F325-F1
#
_entry.id   AF-A0A8J8F325-F1
#
_cell.length_a   1.000
_cell.length_b   1.000
_cell.length_c   1.000
_cell.angle_alpha   90.00
_cell.angle_beta   90.00
_cell.angle_gamma   90.00
#
_symmetry.space_group_name_H-M   'P 1'
#
loop_
_entity.id
_entity.type
_entity.pdbx_description
1 polymer ?
#
loop_
_entity_poly.entity_id
_entity_poly.type
_entity_poly.pdbx_seq_one_letter_code
_entity_poly.pdbx_strand_id
1 'polypeptide(L)'
;MLWKLYRFRYEDYPEYSARITGHYGGDMLIIEEEGELGEEAVKLIKDALGIDENARKFDIEVKDIMKIPMEDLPEEDRKTLLEAASKLDSESKLHVEYRYQPSFD
;
A
#
# COMPACT_ATOMS: atom_id res chain seq x y z
N MET A 1 -11.94 1.74 -13.12
CA MET A 1 -10.67 0.97 -13.29
C MET A 1 -10.20 0.48 -11.92
N LEU A 2 -9.34 -0.55 -11.84
CA LEU A 2 -8.95 -1.16 -10.57
C LEU A 2 -7.49 -0.83 -10.22
N TRP A 3 -7.27 -0.38 -9.00
CA TRP A 3 -5.96 -0.09 -8.43
C TRP A 3 -5.57 -1.22 -7.48
N LYS A 4 -4.31 -1.61 -7.47
CA LYS A 4 -3.81 -2.64 -6.55
C LYS A 4 -3.36 -2.00 -5.25
N LEU A 5 -3.74 -2.62 -4.15
CA LEU A 5 -3.31 -2.26 -2.80
C LEU A 5 -2.34 -3.31 -2.28
N TYR A 6 -1.14 -2.89 -1.93
CA TYR A 6 -0.11 -3.72 -1.34
C TYR A 6 0.25 -3.22 0.05
N ARG A 7 0.68 -4.12 0.94
CA ARG A 7 1.37 -3.78 2.19
C ARG A 7 2.85 -4.07 2.01
N PHE A 8 3.67 -3.07 2.29
CA PHE A 8 5.12 -3.17 2.30
C PHE A 8 5.59 -3.15 3.76
N ARG A 9 6.39 -4.13 4.17
CA ARG A 9 6.95 -4.22 5.53
C ARG A 9 8.44 -4.54 5.46
N TYR A 10 9.24 -3.79 6.19
CA TYR A 10 10.67 -4.09 6.35
C TYR A 10 10.86 -4.98 7.59
N GLU A 11 11.62 -6.06 7.46
CA GLU A 11 12.07 -6.85 8.60
C GLU A 11 13.59 -6.79 8.73
N ASP A 12 14.06 -6.36 9.91
CA ASP A 12 15.47 -6.38 10.29
C ASP A 12 15.95 -7.83 10.42
N TYR A 13 17.02 -8.17 9.71
CA TYR A 13 17.64 -9.48 9.80
C TYR A 13 18.28 -9.67 11.19
N PRO A 14 17.95 -10.72 11.96
CA PRO A 14 18.74 -11.03 13.15
C PRO A 14 20.16 -11.43 12.71
N GLU A 15 21.16 -10.68 13.17
CA GLU A 15 22.58 -10.75 12.77
C GLU A 15 23.19 -12.18 12.78
N TYR A 16 22.59 -13.13 13.49
CA TYR A 16 23.09 -14.49 13.67
C TYR A 16 22.99 -15.41 12.44
N SER A 17 22.12 -15.11 11.46
CA SER A 17 21.99 -15.88 10.20
C SER A 17 22.89 -15.37 9.06
N ALA A 18 23.56 -14.23 9.26
CA ALA A 18 24.37 -13.55 8.24
C ALA A 18 25.67 -14.30 7.82
N ARG A 19 26.05 -15.39 8.51
CA ARG A 19 27.25 -16.17 8.15
C ARG A 19 27.13 -16.97 6.85
N ILE A 20 25.92 -17.23 6.36
CA ILE A 20 25.70 -17.99 5.11
C ILE A 20 25.38 -17.06 3.92
N THR A 21 24.94 -15.83 4.18
CA THR A 21 24.46 -14.87 3.18
C THR A 21 25.19 -13.52 3.24
N GLY A 22 26.51 -13.53 3.48
CA GLY A 22 27.37 -12.35 3.68
C GLY A 22 27.42 -11.29 2.55
N HIS A 23 26.53 -11.37 1.56
CA HIS A 23 26.33 -10.37 0.50
C HIS A 23 24.98 -9.63 0.56
N TYR A 24 24.08 -10.00 1.48
CA TYR A 24 22.80 -9.32 1.68
C TYR A 24 22.70 -8.82 3.13
N GLY A 25 23.55 -7.86 3.49
CA GLY A 25 23.29 -7.01 4.64
C GLY A 25 22.23 -5.98 4.22
N GLY A 26 20.97 -6.22 4.55
CA GLY A 26 19.88 -5.32 4.21
C GLY A 26 18.53 -5.85 4.64
N ASP A 27 17.68 -4.92 5.07
CA ASP A 27 16.31 -5.11 5.53
C ASP A 27 15.51 -5.88 4.47
N MET A 28 14.83 -6.96 4.87
CA MET A 28 13.99 -7.73 3.94
C MET A 28 12.70 -6.96 3.69
N LEU A 29 12.43 -6.60 2.43
CA LEU A 29 11.14 -6.03 2.05
C LEU A 29 10.13 -7.16 1.74
N ILE A 30 9.13 -7.29 2.59
CA ILE A 30 7.97 -8.16 2.39
C ILE A 30 6.89 -7.36 1.65
N ILE A 31 6.36 -7.94 0.57
CA ILE A 31 5.28 -7.36 -0.24
C ILE A 31 4.09 -8.31 -0.21
N GLU A 32 2.95 -7.83 0.29
CA GLU A 32 1.71 -8.59 0.36
C GLU A 32 0.60 -7.86 -0.40
N GLU A 33 -0.14 -8.58 -1.23
CA GLU A 33 -1.33 -8.04 -1.91
C GLU A 33 -2.51 -8.05 -0.93
N GLU A 34 -3.02 -6.87 -0.60
CA GLU A 34 -4.12 -6.68 0.35
C GLU A 34 -5.48 -6.58 -0.35
N GLY A 35 -5.48 -6.25 -1.65
CA GLY A 35 -6.69 -6.26 -2.47
C GLY A 35 -6.65 -5.27 -3.61
N GLU A 36 -7.85 -4.82 -4.00
CA GLU A 36 -8.05 -3.84 -5.05
C GLU A 36 -8.88 -2.67 -4.51
N LEU A 37 -8.65 -1.48 -5.07
CA LEU A 37 -9.42 -0.28 -4.80
C LEU A 37 -10.04 0.26 -6.08
N GLY A 38 -11.28 0.72 -5.96
CA GLY A 38 -12.00 1.45 -6.98
C GLY A 38 -11.35 2.80 -7.29
N GLU A 39 -11.60 3.27 -8.51
CA GLU A 39 -11.08 4.55 -9.00
C GLU A 39 -11.63 5.76 -8.21
N GLU A 40 -12.90 5.70 -7.80
CA GLU A 40 -13.53 6.71 -6.96
C GLU A 40 -12.87 6.77 -5.57
N ALA A 41 -12.64 5.62 -4.94
CA ALA A 41 -11.93 5.54 -3.67
C ALA A 41 -10.51 6.11 -3.77
N VAL A 42 -9.76 5.75 -4.81
CA VAL A 42 -8.41 6.28 -5.01
C VAL A 42 -8.40 7.79 -5.25
N LYS A 43 -9.40 8.32 -5.95
CA LYS A 43 -9.53 9.77 -6.13
C LYS A 43 -9.73 10.48 -4.79
N LEU A 44 -10.64 9.98 -3.96
CA LEU A 44 -10.88 10.53 -2.62
C LEU A 44 -9.62 10.47 -1.74
N ILE A 45 -8.88 9.36 -1.80
CA ILE A 45 -7.61 9.21 -1.07
C ILE A 45 -6.57 10.22 -1.56
N LYS A 46 -6.42 10.38 -2.88
CA LYS A 46 -5.47 11.36 -3.46
C LYS A 46 -5.81 12.79 -3.04
N ASP A 47 -7.09 13.16 -3.15
CA ASP A 47 -7.56 14.49 -2.79
C ASP A 47 -7.33 14.77 -1.29
N ALA A 48 -7.59 13.80 -0.42
CA ALA A 48 -7.38 13.92 1.03
C ALA A 48 -5.90 14.03 1.43
N LEU A 49 -5.02 13.35 0.68
CA LEU A 49 -3.58 13.32 0.96
C LEU A 49 -2.77 14.35 0.16
N GLY A 50 -3.42 15.13 -0.71
CA GLY A 50 -2.76 16.12 -1.56
C GLY A 50 -1.84 15.49 -2.61
N ILE A 51 -2.17 14.29 -3.08
CA ILE A 51 -1.42 13.55 -4.10
C ILE A 51 -1.86 14.01 -5.49
N ASP A 52 -0.91 14.15 -6.40
CA ASP A 52 -1.20 14.52 -7.80
C ASP A 52 -2.21 13.56 -8.44
N GLU A 53 -3.24 14.10 -9.10
CA GLU A 53 -4.29 13.31 -9.75
C GLU A 53 -3.74 12.29 -10.76
N ASN A 54 -2.64 12.65 -11.44
CA ASN A 54 -1.97 11.84 -12.45
C ASN A 54 -0.98 10.84 -11.86
N ALA A 55 -0.73 10.87 -10.54
CA ALA A 55 0.14 9.91 -9.89
C ALA A 55 -0.40 8.49 -10.09
N ARG A 56 0.37 7.65 -10.78
CA ARG A 56 0.01 6.25 -11.06
C ARG A 56 0.31 5.31 -9.90
N LYS A 57 1.02 5.81 -8.88
CA LYS A 57 1.32 5.09 -7.65
C LYS A 57 1.60 6.06 -6.52
N PHE A 58 1.32 5.64 -5.30
CA PHE A 58 1.59 6.41 -4.09
C PHE A 58 1.62 5.51 -2.86
N ASP A 59 2.20 6.01 -1.78
CA ASP A 59 2.28 5.33 -0.51
C ASP A 59 1.36 5.99 0.51
N ILE A 60 0.78 5.20 1.41
CA ILE A 60 -0.02 5.64 2.55
C ILE A 60 0.66 5.12 3.81
N GLU A 61 1.12 6.03 4.66
CA GLU A 61 1.68 5.69 5.97
C GLU A 61 0.58 5.64 7.05
N VAL A 62 0.88 5.06 8.21
CA VAL A 62 -0.05 4.99 9.36
C VAL A 62 -0.65 6.36 9.71
N LYS A 63 0.15 7.42 9.65
CA LYS A 63 -0.29 8.79 9.97
C LYS A 63 -1.31 9.36 8.97
N ASP A 64 -1.34 8.83 7.76
CA ASP A 64 -2.16 9.32 6.66
C ASP A 64 -3.54 8.66 6.66
N ILE A 65 -3.66 7.45 7.23
CA ILE A 65 -4.94 6.73 7.38
C ILE A 65 -6.02 7.60 8.04
N MET A 66 -5.65 8.38 9.06
CA MET A 66 -6.57 9.25 9.80
C MET A 66 -7.07 10.46 8.99
N LYS A 67 -6.41 10.79 7.87
CA LYS A 67 -6.80 11.90 6.98
C LYS A 67 -7.78 11.46 5.90
N ILE A 68 -7.88 10.16 5.64
CA ILE A 68 -8.72 9.60 4.57
C ILE A 68 -10.18 9.67 5.02
N PRO A 69 -11.09 10.22 4.20
CA PRO A 69 -12.51 10.30 4.52
C PRO A 69 -13.19 8.93 4.38
N MET A 70 -13.00 8.05 5.38
CA MET A 70 -13.47 6.66 5.33
C MET A 70 -14.98 6.54 5.14
N GLU A 71 -15.77 7.51 5.61
CA GLU A 71 -17.23 7.50 5.48
C GLU A 71 -17.71 7.70 4.04
N ASP A 72 -16.91 8.40 3.22
CA ASP A 72 -17.21 8.73 1.83
C ASP A 72 -16.74 7.63 0.85
N LEU A 73 -15.96 6.65 1.33
CA LEU A 73 -15.49 5.54 0.51
C LEU A 73 -16.61 4.52 0.26
N PRO A 74 -16.66 3.91 -0.95
CA PRO A 74 -17.50 2.74 -1.22
C PRO A 74 -17.29 1.64 -0.17
N GLU A 75 -18.34 0.91 0.18
CA GLU A 75 -18.31 -0.04 1.31
C GLU A 75 -17.23 -1.12 1.16
N GLU A 76 -17.07 -1.67 -0.04
CA GLU A 76 -16.05 -2.69 -0.33
C GLU A 76 -14.63 -2.12 -0.21
N ASP A 77 -14.37 -0.96 -0.82
CA ASP A 77 -13.07 -0.27 -0.77
C ASP A 77 -12.69 0.13 0.66
N ARG A 78 -13.67 0.65 1.41
CA ARG A 78 -13.52 1.01 2.82
C ARG A 78 -13.11 -0.21 3.64
N LYS A 79 -13.77 -1.36 3.43
CA LYS A 79 -13.46 -2.59 4.15
C LYS A 79 -12.05 -3.07 3.83
N THR A 80 -11.69 -3.14 2.55
CA THR A 80 -10.34 -3.53 2.10
C THR A 80 -9.27 -2.62 2.71
N LEU A 81 -9.47 -1.30 2.65
CA LEU A 81 -8.52 -0.33 3.18
C LEU A 81 -8.37 -0.43 4.70
N LEU A 82 -9.48 -0.61 5.44
CA LEU A 82 -9.44 -0.77 6.90
C LEU A 82 -8.79 -2.09 7.33
N GLU A 83 -9.06 -3.18 6.62
CA GLU A 83 -8.41 -4.47 6.87
C GLU A 83 -6.90 -4.36 6.65
N ALA A 84 -6.47 -3.73 5.56
CA ALA A 84 -5.06 -3.48 5.27
C ALA A 84 -4.42 -2.54 6.31
N ALA A 85 -5.10 -1.45 6.67
CA ALA A 85 -4.62 -0.48 7.65
C ALA A 85 -4.49 -1.07 9.05
N SER A 86 -5.36 -2.01 9.43
CA SER A 86 -5.29 -2.69 10.74
C SER A 86 -4.01 -3.51 10.93
N LYS A 87 -3.35 -3.87 9.82
CA LYS A 87 -2.09 -4.62 9.80
C LYS A 87 -0.85 -3.72 9.71
N LEU A 88 -1.01 -2.39 9.66
CA LEU A 88 0.13 -1.48 9.62
C LEU A 88 0.74 -1.30 11.01
N ASP A 89 2.07 -1.29 11.03
CA ASP A 89 2.95 -0.93 12.13
C ASP A 89 3.83 0.27 11.72
N SER A 90 4.74 0.73 12.60
CA SER A 90 5.63 1.85 12.31
C SER A 90 6.64 1.60 11.19
N GLU A 91 6.82 0.35 10.77
CA GLU A 91 7.82 -0.09 9.77
C GLU A 91 7.16 -0.54 8.46
N SER A 92 5.85 -0.32 8.33
CA SER A 92 5.07 -0.68 7.16
C SER A 92 4.28 0.48 6.58
N LYS A 93 3.95 0.35 5.30
CA LYS A 93 3.14 1.29 4.54
C LYS A 93 2.26 0.55 3.55
N LEU A 94 1.16 1.18 3.15
CA LEU A 94 0.37 0.70 2.02
C LEU A 94 0.90 1.33 0.74
N HIS A 95 1.06 0.54 -0.30
CA HIS A 95 1.42 0.98 -1.63
C HIS A 95 0.23 0.78 -2.56
N VAL A 96 -0.24 1.86 -3.17
CA VAL A 96 -1.33 1.83 -4.14
C VAL A 96 -0.74 2.04 -5.53
N GLU A 97 -1.00 1.12 -6.46
CA GLU A 97 -0.49 1.18 -7.83
C GLU A 97 -1.59 0.94 -8.86
N TYR A 98 -1.60 1.76 -9.91
CA TYR A 98 -2.46 1.55 -11.06
C TYR A 98 -1.91 0.43 -11.95
N ARG A 99 -2.62 -0.69 -12.01
CA ARG A 99 -2.25 -1.79 -12.91
C ARG A 99 -2.92 -1.58 -14.26
N TYR A 100 -2.20 -0.99 -15.20
CA TYR A 100 -2.61 -1.00 -16.61
C TYR A 100 -2.45 -2.42 -17.15
N GLN A 101 -3.55 -3.14 -17.38
CA GLN A 101 -3.54 -4.30 -18.27
C GLN A 101 -3.74 -3.78 -19.69
N PRO A 102 -2.71 -3.79 -20.56
CA PRO A 102 -2.94 -3.60 -21.99
C PRO A 102 -3.79 -4.79 -22.47
N SER A 103 -5.06 -4.52 -22.79
CA SER A 103 -5.86 -5.42 -23.62
C SER A 103 -5.28 -5.39 -25.02
N PHE A 104 -4.50 -6.39 -25.36
CA PHE A 104 -4.19 -6.67 -26.76
C PHE A 104 -5.40 -7.41 -27.33
N ASP A 105 -6.28 -6.68 -28.02
CA ASP A 105 -7.23 -7.23 -29.00
C ASP A 105 -6.48 -7.76 -30.22
#